data_AF-A0AAV2REL5-F1
#
_entry.id   AF-A0AAV2REL5-F1
#
_cell.length_a   1.000
_cell.length_b   1.000
_cell.length_c   1.000
_cell.angle_alpha   90.00
_cell.angle_beta   90.00
_cell.angle_gamma   90.00
#
_symmetry.space_group_name_H-M   'P 1'
#
loop_
_entity.id
_entity.type
_entity.pdbx_description
1 polymer ?
#
loop_
_entity_poly.entity_id
_entity_poly.type
_entity_poly.pdbx_seq_one_letter_code
_entity_poly.pdbx_strand_id
1 'polypeptide(L)'
;MNMNLSLREKVLKEIIHTEETYLKHLEILDKYFAKPCLEKELISLQTHTFIFGELDALRHINEELYRQLNANDSNVGQAFLHMAPFLKVYASYANNFQHALEVLQVNENKNETFKSWLSITESRPEVQTKVASLLITPVQRVPRYRLLLEELLRHTSSDHPHYTSITNALGKVSLTAELINAKVREGDGLQRLLMVQRALKNGRPNIVAPGRKLIKEGIVNKVSRKGKGSQPRLFFLLTDMLVYTKPPMANMSPKETLPDRF
;
A
#
# COMPACT_ATOMS: atom_id res chain seq x y z
N MET A 1 21.57 -38.15 -6.51
CA MET A 1 20.45 -38.71 -5.73
C MET A 1 19.44 -37.59 -5.51
N ASN A 2 18.39 -37.51 -6.34
CA ASN A 2 17.37 -36.47 -6.22
C ASN A 2 16.49 -36.78 -5.00
N MET A 3 16.83 -36.24 -3.83
CA MET A 3 15.93 -36.28 -2.69
C MET A 3 14.70 -35.44 -3.01
N ASN A 4 13.56 -36.10 -3.16
CA ASN A 4 12.28 -35.45 -3.42
C ASN A 4 11.87 -34.74 -2.12
N LEU A 5 11.98 -33.41 -2.09
CA LEU A 5 11.65 -32.61 -0.92
C LEU A 5 10.18 -32.80 -0.55
N SER A 6 9.89 -32.89 0.76
CA SER A 6 8.53 -32.82 1.28
C SER A 6 7.86 -31.50 0.91
N LEU A 7 6.52 -31.46 0.88
CA LEU A 7 5.77 -30.23 0.62
C LEU A 7 6.14 -29.12 1.61
N ARG A 8 6.28 -29.47 2.90
CA ARG A 8 6.73 -28.54 3.95
C ARG A 8 8.09 -27.93 3.64
N GLU A 9 9.07 -28.74 3.23
CA GLU A 9 10.42 -28.25 2.89
C GLU A 9 10.41 -27.34 1.65
N LYS A 10 9.54 -27.63 0.66
CA LYS A 10 9.37 -26.75 -0.51
C LYS A 10 8.84 -25.38 -0.09
N VAL A 11 7.84 -25.33 0.79
CA VAL A 11 7.29 -24.07 1.31
C VAL A 11 8.32 -23.29 2.13
N LEU A 12 9.10 -23.97 2.98
CA LEU A 12 10.19 -23.33 3.73
C LEU A 12 11.23 -22.68 2.80
N LYS A 13 11.65 -23.40 1.76
CA LYS A 13 12.56 -22.87 0.75
C LYS A 13 11.93 -21.71 -0.02
N GLU A 14 10.64 -21.78 -0.34
CA GLU A 14 9.93 -20.68 -1.00
C GLU A 14 9.88 -19.42 -0.13
N ILE A 15 9.64 -19.55 1.18
CA ILE A 15 9.66 -18.41 2.12
C ILE A 15 11.00 -17.69 2.05
N ILE A 16 12.10 -18.43 2.19
CA ILE A 16 13.46 -17.88 2.19
C ILE A 16 13.80 -17.29 0.82
N HIS A 17 13.56 -18.04 -0.24
CA HIS A 17 13.89 -17.62 -1.61
C HIS A 17 13.13 -16.36 -2.01
N THR A 18 11.83 -16.30 -1.72
CA THR A 18 11.04 -15.11 -2.05
C THR A 18 11.38 -13.91 -1.17
N GLU A 19 11.90 -14.11 0.04
CA GLU A 19 12.44 -13.02 0.87
C GLU A 19 13.74 -12.47 0.29
N GLU A 20 14.63 -13.36 -0.16
CA GLU A 20 15.86 -12.98 -0.86
C GLU A 20 15.54 -12.18 -2.14
N THR A 21 14.59 -12.65 -2.95
CA THR A 21 14.14 -11.94 -4.15
C THR A 21 13.55 -10.57 -3.80
N TYR A 22 12.77 -10.47 -2.73
CA TYR A 22 12.20 -9.19 -2.30
C TYR A 22 13.28 -8.20 -1.85
N LEU A 23 14.27 -8.65 -1.09
CA LEU A 23 15.43 -7.82 -0.72
C LEU A 23 16.21 -7.34 -1.95
N LYS A 24 16.39 -8.21 -2.95
CA LYS A 24 17.00 -7.82 -4.24
C LYS A 24 16.18 -6.74 -4.95
N HIS A 25 14.86 -6.80 -4.92
CA HIS A 25 14.01 -5.74 -5.49
C HIS A 25 14.18 -4.40 -4.76
N LEU A 26 14.26 -4.42 -3.42
CA LEU A 26 14.52 -3.21 -2.63
C LEU A 26 15.93 -2.64 -2.91
N GLU A 27 16.93 -3.51 -3.06
CA GLU A 27 18.28 -3.10 -3.46
C GLU A 27 18.31 -2.48 -4.86
N ILE A 28 17.58 -3.06 -5.83
CA ILE A 28 17.47 -2.50 -7.18
C ILE A 28 16.82 -1.11 -7.12
N LEU A 29 15.74 -0.95 -6.35
CA LEU A 29 15.09 0.34 -6.14
C LEU A 29 16.08 1.37 -5.60
N ASP A 30 16.82 1.05 -4.55
CA ASP A 30 17.76 1.97 -3.94
C ASP A 30 18.93 2.31 -4.87
N LYS A 31 19.60 1.29 -5.40
CA LYS A 31 20.84 1.40 -6.18
C LYS A 31 20.65 2.05 -7.54
N TYR A 32 19.57 1.71 -8.25
CA TYR A 32 19.37 2.16 -9.63
C TYR A 32 18.40 3.33 -9.73
N PHE A 33 17.49 3.50 -8.77
CA PHE A 33 16.49 4.56 -8.81
C PHE A 33 16.70 5.61 -7.73
N ALA A 34 16.58 5.25 -6.45
CA ALA A 34 16.55 6.23 -5.36
C ALA A 34 17.85 7.04 -5.27
N LYS A 35 19.00 6.39 -5.17
CA LYS A 35 20.30 7.09 -5.05
C LYS A 35 20.64 7.91 -6.31
N PRO A 36 20.63 7.33 -7.53
CA PRO A 36 21.00 8.11 -8.72
C PRO A 36 20.01 9.23 -9.03
N CYS A 37 18.73 9.09 -8.67
CA CYS A 37 17.74 10.14 -8.85
C CYS A 37 18.03 11.36 -7.95
N LEU A 38 18.51 11.13 -6.73
CA LEU A 38 18.93 12.18 -5.81
C LEU A 38 20.26 12.82 -6.24
N GLU A 39 21.28 12.00 -6.53
CA GLU A 39 22.63 12.46 -6.92
C GLU A 39 22.63 13.30 -8.21
N LYS A 40 21.73 12.97 -9.15
CA LYS A 40 21.58 13.69 -10.42
C LYS A 40 20.56 14.82 -10.35
N GLU A 41 19.97 15.06 -9.17
CA GLU A 41 18.96 16.10 -8.93
C GLU A 41 17.80 16.05 -9.93
N LEU A 42 17.37 14.85 -10.33
CA LEU A 42 16.34 14.69 -11.38
C LEU A 42 14.94 15.08 -10.90
N ILE A 43 14.72 15.05 -9.59
CA ILE A 43 13.51 15.48 -8.90
C ILE A 43 13.89 16.24 -7.63
N SER A 44 12.94 17.01 -7.09
CA SER A 44 13.16 17.72 -5.81
C SER A 44 13.38 16.74 -4.65
N LEU A 45 14.12 17.17 -3.63
CA LEU A 45 14.32 16.38 -2.40
C LEU A 45 12.99 15.98 -1.75
N GLN A 46 11.97 16.85 -1.81
CA GLN A 46 10.64 16.56 -1.28
C GLN A 46 9.98 15.41 -2.07
N THR A 47 10.04 15.47 -3.40
CA THR A 47 9.52 14.42 -4.29
C THR A 47 10.24 13.10 -4.04
N HIS A 48 11.57 13.14 -3.94
CA HIS A 48 12.40 11.97 -3.67
C HIS A 48 12.04 11.31 -2.35
N THR A 49 12.02 12.09 -1.27
CA THR A 49 11.67 11.62 0.08
C THR A 49 10.27 11.01 0.09
N PHE A 50 9.32 11.61 -0.64
CA PHE A 50 7.95 11.11 -0.71
C PHE A 50 7.82 9.76 -1.44
N ILE A 51 8.60 9.52 -2.50
CA ILE A 51 8.54 8.28 -3.27
C ILE A 51 9.38 7.17 -2.62
N PHE A 52 10.59 7.48 -2.15
CA PHE A 52 11.59 6.50 -1.76
C PHE A 52 11.92 6.47 -0.26
N GLY A 53 11.51 7.48 0.52
CA GLY A 53 12.02 7.70 1.89
C GLY A 53 11.71 6.60 2.90
N GLU A 54 10.72 5.75 2.65
CA GLU A 54 10.39 4.62 3.52
C GLU A 54 11.09 3.30 3.13
N LEU A 55 11.75 3.24 1.97
CA LEU A 55 12.35 2.00 1.47
C LEU A 55 13.49 1.49 2.36
N ASP A 56 14.29 2.38 2.94
CA ASP A 56 15.36 2.00 3.85
C ASP A 56 14.82 1.28 5.08
N ALA A 57 13.78 1.83 5.72
CA ALA A 57 13.18 1.21 6.90
C ALA A 57 12.64 -0.19 6.59
N LEU A 58 11.99 -0.36 5.43
CA LEU A 58 11.51 -1.66 4.95
C LEU A 58 12.68 -2.62 4.76
N ARG A 59 13.73 -2.20 4.03
CA ARG A 59 14.92 -3.01 3.76
C ARG A 59 15.55 -3.54 5.05
N HIS A 60 15.77 -2.69 6.06
CA HIS A 60 16.37 -3.11 7.33
C HIS A 60 15.54 -4.16 8.07
N ILE A 61 14.20 -4.00 8.10
CA ILE A 61 13.31 -4.97 8.76
C ILE A 61 13.32 -6.31 8.03
N ASN A 62 13.38 -6.29 6.70
CA ASN A 62 13.43 -7.49 5.88
C ASN A 62 14.79 -8.19 5.91
N GLU A 63 15.88 -7.44 6.03
CA GLU A 63 17.22 -8.03 6.25
C GLU A 63 17.30 -8.75 7.60
N GLU A 64 16.67 -8.21 8.64
CA GLU A 64 16.54 -8.89 9.93
C GLU A 64 15.72 -10.17 9.81
N LEU A 65 14.55 -10.11 9.15
CA LEU A 65 13.74 -11.29 8.91
C LEU A 65 14.53 -12.37 8.15
N TYR A 66 15.20 -11.98 7.06
CA TYR A 66 16.01 -12.90 6.26
C TYR A 66 17.13 -13.52 7.08
N ARG A 67 17.80 -12.75 7.94
CA ARG A 67 18.83 -13.27 8.85
C ARG A 67 18.26 -14.32 9.81
N GLN A 68 17.12 -14.03 10.43
CA GLN A 68 16.44 -14.96 11.34
C GLN A 68 15.97 -16.24 10.63
N LEU A 69 15.50 -16.12 9.37
CA LEU A 69 15.09 -17.26 8.57
C LEU A 69 16.26 -18.19 8.18
N ASN A 70 17.49 -17.66 8.10
CA ASN A 70 18.70 -18.42 7.73
C ASN A 70 19.55 -18.88 8.93
N ALA A 71 19.17 -18.56 10.17
CA ALA A 71 19.88 -19.02 11.36
C ALA A 71 19.69 -20.53 11.60
N ASN A 72 20.69 -21.24 12.15
CA ASN A 72 20.56 -22.68 12.43
C ASN A 72 19.34 -22.98 13.34
N ASP A 73 18.62 -24.07 13.07
CA ASP A 73 17.31 -24.43 13.68
C ASP A 73 16.11 -23.53 13.31
N SER A 74 16.16 -22.81 12.18
CA SER A 74 15.15 -21.85 11.68
C SER A 74 13.69 -22.19 12.02
N ASN A 75 13.25 -21.76 13.19
CA ASN A 75 11.84 -21.76 13.51
C ASN A 75 11.23 -20.55 12.81
N VAL A 76 10.77 -20.76 11.56
CA VAL A 76 10.13 -19.73 10.74
C VAL A 76 9.01 -19.01 11.50
N GLY A 77 8.24 -19.74 12.30
CA GLY A 77 7.25 -19.13 13.19
C GLY A 77 7.85 -18.10 14.15
N GLN A 78 8.96 -18.41 14.80
CA GLN A 78 9.64 -17.46 15.69
C GLN A 78 10.23 -16.26 14.95
N ALA A 79 10.82 -16.47 13.76
CA ALA A 79 11.33 -15.37 12.94
C ALA A 79 10.22 -14.35 12.60
N PHE A 80 9.04 -14.84 12.19
CA PHE A 80 7.89 -13.98 11.93
C PHE A 80 7.30 -13.35 13.21
N LEU A 81 7.30 -14.05 14.34
CA LEU A 81 6.85 -13.49 15.62
C LEU A 81 7.74 -12.32 16.08
N HIS A 82 9.06 -12.44 15.92
CA HIS A 82 10.01 -11.38 16.22
C HIS A 82 9.80 -10.15 15.32
N MET A 83 9.48 -10.38 14.04
CA MET A 83 9.31 -9.33 13.04
C MET A 83 7.92 -8.67 13.09
N ALA A 84 6.88 -9.37 13.54
CA ALA A 84 5.48 -8.92 13.52
C ALA A 84 5.22 -7.52 14.13
N PRO A 85 5.85 -7.09 15.24
CA PRO A 85 5.66 -5.74 15.79
C PRO A 85 6.13 -4.62 14.86
N PHE A 86 7.05 -4.91 13.95
CA PHE A 86 7.65 -3.95 13.02
C PHE A 86 6.89 -3.86 11.69
N LEU A 87 6.09 -4.88 11.33
CA LEU A 87 5.26 -4.89 10.11
C LEU A 87 4.31 -3.68 9.98
N LYS A 88 3.97 -3.01 11.09
CA LYS A 88 3.18 -1.77 11.05
C LYS A 88 3.81 -0.66 10.20
N VAL A 89 5.12 -0.69 9.96
CA VAL A 89 5.80 0.28 9.06
C VAL A 89 5.21 0.23 7.65
N TYR A 90 4.78 -0.95 7.18
CA TYR A 90 4.17 -1.12 5.86
C TYR A 90 2.84 -0.36 5.74
N ALA A 91 2.19 0.01 6.86
CA ALA A 91 0.97 0.81 6.83
C ALA A 91 1.25 2.22 6.28
N SER A 92 2.37 2.83 6.67
CA SER A 92 2.75 4.16 6.19
C SER A 92 3.05 4.11 4.69
N TYR A 93 3.86 3.15 4.27
CA TYR A 93 4.21 2.93 2.87
C TYR A 93 2.97 2.68 2.01
N ALA A 94 2.12 1.72 2.42
CA ALA A 94 0.92 1.36 1.67
C ALA A 94 -0.08 2.52 1.58
N ASN A 95 -0.16 3.37 2.60
CA ASN A 95 -1.06 4.53 2.60
C ASN A 95 -0.60 5.62 1.62
N ASN A 96 0.70 5.74 1.38
CA ASN A 96 1.27 6.76 0.49
C ASN A 96 1.53 6.23 -0.93
N PHE A 97 1.55 4.91 -1.12
CA PHE A 97 1.96 4.25 -2.36
C PHE A 97 1.22 4.77 -3.62
N GLN A 98 -0.10 4.89 -3.57
CA GLN A 98 -0.88 5.34 -4.73
C GLN A 98 -0.50 6.78 -5.15
N HIS A 99 -0.38 7.67 -4.16
CA HIS A 99 0.07 9.04 -4.41
C HIS A 99 1.53 9.08 -4.87
N ALA A 100 2.41 8.22 -4.35
CA ALA A 100 3.79 8.14 -4.80
C ALA A 100 3.89 7.79 -6.30
N LEU A 101 3.03 6.86 -6.78
CA LEU A 101 2.93 6.56 -8.22
C LEU A 101 2.39 7.74 -9.04
N GLU A 102 1.39 8.47 -8.54
CA GLU A 102 0.89 9.66 -9.21
C GLU A 102 1.95 10.75 -9.32
N VAL A 103 2.70 10.99 -8.23
CA VAL A 103 3.80 11.95 -8.20
C VAL A 103 4.90 11.52 -9.17
N LEU A 104 5.25 10.23 -9.22
CA LEU A 104 6.20 9.68 -10.18
C LEU A 104 5.75 9.97 -11.62
N GLN A 105 4.50 9.63 -11.96
CA GLN A 105 3.93 9.83 -13.29
C GLN A 105 3.87 11.31 -13.69
N VAL A 106 3.52 12.20 -12.75
CA VAL A 106 3.52 13.65 -12.98
C VAL A 106 4.92 14.16 -13.30
N ASN A 107 5.96 13.67 -12.61
CA ASN A 107 7.35 14.05 -12.90
C ASN A 107 7.82 13.49 -14.24
N GLU A 108 7.46 12.25 -14.56
CA GLU A 108 7.74 11.65 -15.88
C GLU A 108 7.12 12.47 -17.01
N ASN A 109 5.89 12.94 -16.87
CA ASN A 109 5.21 13.74 -17.90
C ASN A 109 5.74 15.18 -18.02
N LYS A 110 6.30 15.74 -16.95
CA LYS A 110 6.74 17.15 -16.92
C LYS A 110 8.23 17.33 -17.21
N ASN A 111 9.04 16.30 -16.99
CA ASN A 111 10.49 16.37 -17.09
C ASN A 111 11.00 15.30 -18.07
N GLU A 112 11.28 15.71 -19.32
CA GLU A 112 11.79 14.82 -20.38
C GLU A 112 13.15 14.20 -20.04
N THR A 113 14.00 14.91 -19.27
CA THR A 113 15.27 14.37 -18.78
C THR A 113 15.02 13.23 -17.80
N PHE A 114 14.10 13.40 -16.84
CA PHE A 114 13.72 12.37 -15.88
C PHE A 114 13.09 11.17 -16.59
N LYS A 115 12.17 11.40 -17.53
CA LYS A 115 11.52 10.36 -18.33
C LYS A 115 12.51 9.53 -19.14
N SER A 116 13.43 10.20 -19.84
CA SER A 116 14.47 9.54 -20.64
C SER A 116 15.41 8.73 -19.74
N TRP A 117 15.84 9.29 -18.61
CA TRP A 117 16.65 8.57 -17.62
C TRP A 117 15.91 7.36 -17.05
N LEU A 118 14.62 7.49 -16.74
CA LEU A 118 13.81 6.41 -16.19
C LEU A 118 13.71 5.26 -17.19
N SER A 119 13.37 5.55 -18.44
CA SER A 119 13.29 4.56 -19.52
C SER A 119 14.61 3.80 -19.74
N ILE A 120 15.74 4.52 -19.73
CA ILE A 120 17.08 3.92 -19.84
C ILE A 120 17.36 3.02 -18.64
N THR A 121 17.04 3.49 -17.42
CA THR A 121 17.28 2.75 -16.17
C THR A 121 16.46 1.47 -16.11
N GLU A 122 15.19 1.52 -16.47
CA GLU A 122 14.29 0.36 -16.53
C GLU A 122 14.72 -0.68 -17.57
N SER A 123 15.42 -0.25 -18.63
CA SER A 123 15.94 -1.11 -19.70
C SER A 123 17.28 -1.77 -19.37
N ARG A 124 17.89 -1.43 -18.23
CA ARG A 124 19.19 -2.00 -17.84
C ARG A 124 19.10 -3.51 -17.60
N PRO A 125 20.13 -4.30 -17.97
CA PRO A 125 20.15 -5.74 -17.73
C PRO A 125 19.95 -6.16 -16.27
N GLU A 126 20.39 -5.32 -15.33
CA GLU A 126 20.26 -5.59 -13.89
C GLU A 126 18.88 -5.23 -13.32
N VAL A 127 18.06 -4.52 -14.09
CA VAL A 127 16.74 -4.00 -13.67
C VAL A 127 15.63 -4.72 -14.43
N GLN A 128 15.60 -4.59 -15.77
CA GLN A 128 14.65 -5.22 -16.70
C GLN A 128 13.18 -5.17 -16.25
N THR A 129 12.79 -4.11 -15.55
CA THR A 129 11.46 -3.97 -14.97
C THR A 129 11.11 -2.50 -14.77
N LYS A 130 9.81 -2.21 -14.72
CA LYS A 130 9.31 -0.87 -14.44
C LYS A 130 9.53 -0.51 -12.99
N VAL A 131 9.89 0.75 -12.71
CA VAL A 131 10.04 1.24 -11.33
C VAL A 131 8.74 1.07 -10.54
N ALA A 132 7.59 1.29 -11.19
CA ALA A 132 6.27 1.11 -10.59
C ALA A 132 6.02 -0.34 -10.16
N SER A 133 6.52 -1.32 -10.94
CA SER A 133 6.43 -2.75 -10.62
C SER A 133 7.29 -3.14 -9.41
N LEU A 134 8.37 -2.41 -9.15
CA LEU A 134 9.18 -2.61 -7.95
C LEU A 134 8.53 -1.92 -6.73
N LEU A 135 8.01 -0.69 -6.90
CA LEU A 135 7.38 0.09 -5.83
C LEU A 135 6.10 -0.57 -5.28
N ILE A 136 5.40 -1.40 -6.05
CA ILE A 136 4.22 -2.14 -5.54
C ILE A 136 4.61 -3.32 -4.62
N THR A 137 5.86 -3.81 -4.71
CA THR A 137 6.25 -5.04 -4.02
C THR A 137 6.10 -5.00 -2.49
N PRO A 138 6.38 -3.90 -1.76
CA PRO A 138 6.15 -3.84 -0.32
C PRO A 138 4.66 -3.97 0.06
N VAL A 139 3.77 -3.37 -0.73
CA VAL A 139 2.31 -3.48 -0.52
C VAL A 139 1.85 -4.93 -0.65
N GLN A 140 2.44 -5.67 -1.58
CA GLN A 140 2.12 -7.08 -1.83
C GLN A 140 2.80 -8.05 -0.85
N ARG A 141 3.89 -7.64 -0.20
CA ARG A 141 4.72 -8.54 0.62
C ARG A 141 3.99 -9.04 1.87
N VAL A 142 3.29 -8.16 2.59
CA VAL A 142 2.59 -8.55 3.82
C VAL A 142 1.46 -9.57 3.56
N PRO A 143 0.58 -9.39 2.56
CA PRO A 143 -0.36 -10.44 2.15
C PRO A 143 0.33 -11.76 1.76
N ARG A 144 1.49 -11.70 1.08
CA ARG A 144 2.27 -12.88 0.69
C ARG A 144 2.75 -13.66 1.91
N TYR A 145 3.22 -13.00 2.98
CA TYR A 145 3.61 -13.67 4.22
C TYR A 145 2.48 -14.49 4.83
N ARG A 146 1.26 -13.95 4.84
CA ARG A 146 0.08 -14.67 5.33
C ARG A 146 -0.13 -15.96 4.54
N LEU A 147 -0.15 -15.88 3.21
CA LEU A 147 -0.37 -17.05 2.34
C LEU A 147 0.72 -18.12 2.52
N LEU A 148 1.98 -17.71 2.64
CA LEU A 148 3.09 -18.63 2.85
C LEU A 148 3.02 -19.32 4.23
N LEU A 149 2.62 -18.60 5.28
CA LEU A 149 2.44 -19.17 6.62
C LEU A 149 1.23 -20.09 6.71
N GLU A 150 0.12 -19.75 6.04
CA GLU A 150 -1.05 -20.64 5.89
C GLU A 150 -0.66 -21.94 5.21
N GLU A 151 0.09 -21.86 4.10
CA GLU A 151 0.55 -23.04 3.37
C GLU A 151 1.54 -23.87 4.20
N LEU A 152 2.46 -23.23 4.92
CA LEU A 152 3.39 -23.92 5.80
C LEU A 152 2.66 -24.67 6.91
N LEU A 153 1.64 -24.05 7.51
CA LEU A 153 0.82 -24.66 8.56
C LEU A 153 0.04 -25.87 8.02
N ARG A 154 -0.50 -25.78 6.80
CA ARG A 154 -1.24 -26.87 6.12
C ARG A 154 -0.39 -28.15 5.99
N HIS A 155 0.92 -28.00 5.82
CA HIS A 155 1.88 -29.11 5.70
C HIS A 155 2.67 -29.37 6.99
N THR A 156 2.24 -28.84 8.13
CA THR A 156 2.88 -29.07 9.44
C THR A 156 1.91 -29.81 10.35
N SER A 157 2.30 -30.99 10.84
CA SER A 157 1.50 -31.79 11.78
C SER A 157 1.37 -31.10 13.14
N SER A 158 0.26 -31.33 13.85
CA SER A 158 -0.04 -30.69 15.14
C SER A 158 0.91 -31.09 16.28
N ASP A 159 1.59 -32.22 16.15
CA ASP A 159 2.64 -32.71 17.06
C ASP A 159 4.04 -32.14 16.73
N HIS A 160 4.19 -31.42 15.62
CA HIS A 160 5.47 -30.86 15.22
C HIS A 160 5.91 -29.74 16.19
N PRO A 161 7.17 -29.69 16.65
CA PRO A 161 7.64 -28.71 17.63
C PRO A 161 7.39 -27.23 17.24
N HIS A 162 7.37 -26.94 15.93
CA HIS A 162 7.14 -25.59 15.39
C HIS A 162 5.66 -25.29 15.07
N TYR A 163 4.72 -26.22 15.27
CA TYR A 163 3.32 -26.01 14.91
C TYR A 163 2.75 -24.75 15.59
N THR A 164 2.87 -24.67 16.92
CA THR A 164 2.39 -23.55 17.72
C THR A 164 3.01 -22.20 17.32
N SER A 165 4.32 -22.16 17.05
CA SER A 165 4.97 -20.91 16.63
C SER A 165 4.51 -20.47 15.24
N ILE A 166 4.27 -21.40 14.31
CA ILE A 166 3.73 -21.09 12.98
C ILE A 166 2.28 -20.58 13.10
N THR A 167 1.44 -21.23 13.91
CA THR A 167 0.06 -20.77 14.16
C THR A 167 0.02 -19.36 14.75
N ASN A 168 0.86 -19.10 15.77
CA ASN A 168 0.93 -17.78 16.39
C ASN A 168 1.45 -16.71 15.41
N ALA A 169 2.48 -17.04 14.61
CA ALA A 169 2.99 -16.16 13.58
C ALA A 169 1.92 -15.81 12.56
N LEU A 170 1.18 -16.81 12.08
CA LEU A 170 0.07 -16.61 11.14
C LEU A 170 -0.99 -15.66 11.73
N GLY A 171 -1.39 -15.87 12.98
CA GLY A 171 -2.35 -14.99 13.66
C GLY A 171 -1.86 -13.54 13.75
N LYS A 172 -0.59 -13.32 14.13
CA LYS A 172 0.00 -11.98 14.23
C LYS A 172 0.15 -11.30 12.87
N VAL A 173 0.66 -12.00 11.87
CA VAL A 173 0.81 -11.46 10.50
C VAL A 173 -0.54 -11.13 9.90
N SER A 174 -1.56 -11.98 10.10
CA SER A 174 -2.93 -11.73 9.64
C SER A 174 -3.53 -10.48 10.26
N LEU A 175 -3.42 -10.35 11.59
CA LEU A 175 -3.88 -9.16 12.30
C LEU A 175 -3.18 -7.90 11.79
N THR A 176 -1.85 -7.94 11.61
CA THR A 176 -1.12 -6.78 11.10
C THR A 176 -1.52 -6.44 9.66
N ALA A 177 -1.72 -7.43 8.79
CA ALA A 177 -2.21 -7.20 7.43
C ALA A 177 -3.60 -6.53 7.42
N GLU A 178 -4.51 -6.94 8.30
CA GLU A 178 -5.82 -6.31 8.48
C GLU A 178 -5.70 -4.87 8.99
N LEU A 179 -4.81 -4.63 9.95
CA LEU A 179 -4.54 -3.28 10.47
C LEU A 179 -3.96 -2.36 9.40
N ILE A 180 -3.01 -2.83 8.59
CA ILE A 180 -2.46 -2.08 7.45
C ILE A 180 -3.59 -1.72 6.48
N ASN A 181 -4.39 -2.70 6.06
CA ASN A 181 -5.51 -2.46 5.16
C ASN A 181 -6.55 -1.49 5.74
N ALA A 182 -6.85 -1.59 7.04
CA ALA A 182 -7.74 -0.66 7.72
C ALA A 182 -7.16 0.76 7.76
N LYS A 183 -5.85 0.89 7.97
CA LYS A 183 -5.16 2.18 7.98
C LYS A 183 -5.14 2.85 6.61
N VAL A 184 -4.86 2.09 5.55
CA VAL A 184 -4.94 2.59 4.16
C VAL A 184 -6.36 3.10 3.88
N ARG A 185 -7.40 2.31 4.18
CA ARG A 185 -8.80 2.73 4.00
C ARG A 185 -9.17 3.97 4.82
N GLU A 186 -8.65 4.09 6.03
CA GLU A 186 -8.86 5.26 6.89
C GLU A 186 -8.20 6.52 6.31
N GLY A 187 -6.98 6.39 5.77
CA GLY A 187 -6.27 7.46 5.08
C GLY A 187 -7.01 7.91 3.81
N ASP A 188 -7.40 6.99 2.94
CA ASP A 188 -8.18 7.29 1.73
C ASP A 188 -9.49 8.01 2.06
N GLY A 189 -10.20 7.52 3.09
CA GLY A 189 -11.43 8.14 3.57
C GLY A 189 -11.23 9.56 4.07
N LEU A 190 -10.13 9.82 4.80
CA LEU A 190 -9.78 11.15 5.28
C LEU A 190 -9.39 12.09 4.12
N GLN A 191 -8.61 11.61 3.16
CA GLN A 191 -8.25 12.39 1.96
C GLN A 191 -9.50 12.78 1.17
N ARG A 192 -10.41 11.82 0.95
CA ARG A 192 -11.68 12.13 0.29
C ARG A 192 -12.49 13.16 1.08
N LEU A 193 -12.57 13.03 2.40
CA LEU A 193 -13.28 13.99 3.25
C LEU A 193 -12.68 15.41 3.16
N LEU A 194 -11.36 15.52 3.12
CA LEU A 194 -10.65 16.80 2.93
C LEU A 194 -10.94 17.42 1.54
N MET A 195 -10.99 16.60 0.49
CA MET A 195 -11.37 17.07 -0.85
C MET A 195 -12.80 17.61 -0.87
N VAL A 196 -13.75 16.87 -0.28
CA VAL A 196 -15.14 17.32 -0.16
C VAL A 196 -15.21 18.64 0.62
N GLN A 197 -14.50 18.75 1.75
CA GLN A 197 -14.45 19.95 2.57
C GLN A 197 -13.95 21.19 1.80
N ARG A 198 -12.96 21.02 0.93
CA ARG A 198 -12.42 22.10 0.08
C ARG A 198 -13.39 22.51 -1.03
N ALA A 199 -14.19 21.57 -1.53
CA ALA A 199 -15.18 21.82 -2.58
C ALA A 199 -16.48 22.49 -2.06
N LEU A 200 -16.75 22.42 -0.75
CA LEU A 200 -17.93 23.03 -0.14
C LEU A 200 -17.86 24.57 -0.09
N LYS A 201 -19.01 25.22 -0.25
CA LYS A 201 -19.13 26.68 -0.25
C LYS A 201 -18.65 27.28 1.04
N ASN A 202 -17.64 28.14 0.95
CA ASN A 202 -17.00 28.77 2.09
C ASN A 202 -16.50 27.75 3.13
N GLY A 203 -16.23 26.51 2.71
CA GLY A 203 -15.89 25.40 3.61
C GLY A 203 -17.01 25.05 4.60
N ARG A 204 -18.29 25.30 4.27
CA ARG A 204 -19.42 25.03 5.17
C ARG A 204 -20.42 24.02 4.58
N PRO A 205 -20.97 23.12 5.41
CA PRO A 205 -20.64 22.89 6.83
C PRO A 205 -19.23 22.31 7.00
N ASN A 206 -18.65 22.43 8.21
CA ASN A 206 -17.39 21.73 8.51
C ASN A 206 -17.67 20.23 8.66
N ILE A 207 -17.26 19.45 7.67
CA ILE A 207 -17.41 18.01 7.62
C ILE A 207 -16.15 17.28 8.08
N VAL A 208 -15.04 17.97 8.36
CA VAL A 208 -13.83 17.34 8.91
C VAL A 208 -13.84 17.45 10.43
N ALA A 209 -13.95 16.30 11.10
CA ALA A 209 -13.93 16.22 12.56
C ALA A 209 -13.31 14.89 13.04
N PRO A 210 -12.73 14.85 14.26
CA PRO A 210 -12.24 13.61 14.85
C PRO A 210 -13.30 12.51 14.84
N GLY A 211 -12.92 11.30 14.39
CA GLY A 211 -13.80 10.14 14.35
C GLY A 211 -14.84 10.11 13.22
N ARG A 212 -15.01 11.21 12.46
CA ARG A 212 -15.97 11.28 11.37
C ARG A 212 -15.42 10.65 10.10
N LYS A 213 -16.17 9.72 9.50
CA LYS A 213 -15.76 9.00 8.28
C LYS A 213 -16.80 9.16 7.18
N LEU A 214 -16.34 9.24 5.92
CA LEU A 214 -17.20 9.11 4.76
C LEU A 214 -17.54 7.64 4.54
N ILE A 215 -18.82 7.31 4.62
CA ILE A 215 -19.34 5.95 4.41
C ILE A 215 -19.63 5.72 2.94
N LYS A 216 -20.31 6.68 2.30
CA LYS A 216 -20.74 6.55 0.91
C LYS A 216 -21.03 7.91 0.29
N GLU A 217 -20.84 8.01 -1.01
CA GLU A 217 -21.28 9.15 -1.81
C GLU A 217 -21.98 8.69 -3.09
N GLY A 218 -22.84 9.54 -3.64
CA GLY A 218 -23.54 9.21 -4.88
C GLY A 218 -24.61 10.23 -5.28
N ILE A 219 -24.94 10.24 -6.57
CA ILE A 219 -26.04 11.05 -7.10
C ILE A 219 -27.35 10.33 -6.84
N VAL A 220 -28.24 10.98 -6.10
CA VAL A 220 -29.58 10.48 -5.78
C VAL A 220 -30.62 11.52 -6.14
N ASN A 221 -31.77 11.04 -6.58
CA ASN A 221 -32.93 11.83 -6.93
C ASN A 221 -33.70 12.25 -5.67
N LYS A 222 -33.58 13.54 -5.29
CA LYS A 222 -34.25 14.11 -4.12
C LYS A 222 -35.65 14.60 -4.51
N VAL A 223 -36.68 14.00 -3.92
CA VAL A 223 -38.07 14.43 -4.08
C VAL A 223 -38.36 15.64 -3.20
N SER A 224 -38.94 16.69 -3.78
CA SER A 224 -39.35 17.89 -3.04
C SER A 224 -40.70 17.69 -2.35
N ARG A 225 -40.77 18.02 -1.04
CA ARG A 225 -42.05 18.05 -0.29
C ARG A 225 -43.07 19.04 -0.88
N LYS A 226 -42.63 20.01 -1.69
CA LYS A 226 -43.49 21.02 -2.33
C LYS A 226 -43.99 20.62 -3.73
N GLY A 227 -43.96 19.33 -4.09
CA GLY A 227 -44.54 18.82 -5.34
C GLY A 227 -43.78 19.15 -6.64
N LYS A 228 -42.61 19.80 -6.58
CA LYS A 228 -41.84 20.25 -7.76
C LYS A 228 -41.01 19.14 -8.46
N GLY A 229 -41.46 17.89 -8.39
CA GLY A 229 -40.74 16.73 -8.96
C GLY A 229 -39.48 16.31 -8.20
N SER A 230 -38.76 15.35 -8.78
CA SER A 230 -37.47 14.84 -8.28
C SER A 230 -36.30 15.57 -8.93
N GLN A 231 -35.28 15.88 -8.13
CA GLN A 231 -34.10 16.61 -8.58
C GLN A 231 -32.81 15.86 -8.20
N PRO A 232 -31.87 15.64 -9.12
CA PRO A 232 -30.61 14.96 -8.80
C PRO A 232 -29.78 15.81 -7.83
N ARG A 233 -29.21 15.18 -6.81
CA ARG A 233 -28.32 15.78 -5.81
C ARG A 233 -27.18 14.82 -5.51
N LEU A 234 -25.98 15.34 -5.32
CA LEU A 234 -24.84 14.54 -4.85
C LEU A 234 -24.91 14.48 -3.33
N PHE A 235 -25.03 13.28 -2.78
CA PHE A 235 -25.07 13.04 -1.34
C PHE A 235 -23.72 12.52 -0.85
N PHE A 236 -23.34 12.92 0.36
CA PHE A 236 -22.22 12.41 1.13
C PHE A 236 -22.77 11.92 2.47
N LEU A 237 -22.83 10.59 2.64
CA LEU A 237 -23.19 9.93 3.87
C LEU A 237 -21.95 9.82 4.76
N LEU A 238 -21.95 10.58 5.84
CA LEU A 238 -20.94 10.55 6.89
C LEU A 238 -21.45 9.70 8.07
N THR A 239 -20.56 9.32 8.98
CA THR A 239 -20.90 8.51 10.17
C THR A 239 -21.97 9.12 11.07
N ASP A 240 -22.08 10.45 11.09
CA ASP A 240 -22.94 11.21 12.00
C ASP A 240 -23.88 12.19 11.28
N MET A 241 -23.80 12.31 9.95
CA MET A 241 -24.61 13.25 9.19
C MET A 241 -24.74 12.89 7.71
N LEU A 242 -25.76 13.45 7.05
CA LEU A 242 -25.95 13.36 5.61
C LEU A 242 -25.90 14.76 5.00
N VAL A 243 -24.89 15.01 4.17
CA VAL A 243 -24.71 16.28 3.46
C VAL A 243 -25.07 16.09 2.00
N TYR A 244 -25.66 17.09 1.35
CA TYR A 244 -25.92 17.03 -0.09
C TYR A 244 -25.65 18.36 -0.79
N THR A 245 -25.24 18.28 -2.05
CA THR A 245 -24.95 19.42 -2.92
C THR A 245 -25.67 19.25 -4.27
N LYS A 246 -25.56 20.26 -5.15
CA LYS A 246 -25.95 20.09 -6.56
C LYS A 246 -24.97 19.11 -7.24
N PRO A 247 -25.42 18.29 -8.20
CA PRO A 247 -24.53 17.39 -8.93
C PRO A 247 -23.51 18.18 -9.78
N PRO A 248 -22.34 17.60 -10.10
CA PRO A 248 -21.39 18.19 -11.04
C PRO A 248 -22.07 18.46 -12.40
N MET A 249 -21.65 19.49 -13.14
CA MET A 249 -22.15 19.71 -14.50
C MET A 249 -21.73 18.53 -15.41
N ALA A 250 -22.65 18.11 -16.28
CA ALA A 250 -22.59 16.83 -17.00
C ALA A 250 -21.36 16.69 -17.90
N ASN A 251 -20.41 15.85 -17.46
CA ASN A 251 -19.44 15.04 -18.23
C ASN A 251 -18.30 14.48 -17.35
N MET A 252 -18.40 14.53 -16.02
CA MET A 252 -17.33 14.09 -15.12
C MET A 252 -17.84 13.05 -14.12
N SER A 253 -17.11 11.95 -13.97
CA SER A 253 -17.43 10.94 -12.97
C SER A 253 -17.27 11.55 -11.56
N PRO A 254 -18.13 11.23 -10.57
CA PRO A 254 -18.01 11.76 -9.21
C PRO A 254 -16.69 11.39 -8.52
N LYS A 255 -16.02 10.35 -9.01
CA LYS A 255 -14.76 9.84 -8.47
C LYS A 255 -13.54 10.63 -8.95
N GLU A 256 -13.61 11.33 -10.08
CA GLU A 256 -12.40 11.85 -10.73
C GLU A 256 -12.14 13.34 -10.52
N THR A 257 -13.12 14.15 -10.12
CA THR A 257 -12.83 15.52 -9.65
C THR A 257 -14.05 16.14 -9.00
N LEU A 258 -13.87 16.77 -7.83
CA LEU A 258 -14.82 17.75 -7.31
C LEU A 258 -14.48 19.08 -8.00
N PRO A 259 -15.42 19.73 -8.70
CA PRO A 259 -15.09 20.98 -9.39
C PRO A 259 -14.69 22.09 -8.40
N ASP A 260 -13.85 23.02 -8.88
CA ASP A 260 -13.34 24.12 -8.06
C ASP A 260 -14.47 25.03 -7.57
N ARG A 261 -14.64 25.05 -6.24
CA ARG A 261 -15.52 25.95 -5.45
C ARG A 261 -17.00 25.97 -5.88
N PHE A 262 -17.85 25.28 -5.12
CA PHE A 262 -19.32 25.43 -5.15
C PHE A 262 -19.83 26.27 -4.00
#